data_AF-A0A3A9BC48-F1
#
_entry.id   AF-A0A3A9BC48-F1
#
_cell.length_a   1.000
_cell.length_b   1.000
_cell.length_c   1.000
_cell.angle_alpha   90.00
_cell.angle_beta   90.00
_cell.angle_gamma   90.00
#
_symmetry.space_group_name_H-M   'P 1'
#
loop_
_entity.id
_entity.type
_entity.pdbx_description
1 polymer ?
#
loop_
_entity_poly.entity_id
_entity_poly.type
_entity_poly.pdbx_seq_one_letter_code
_entity_poly.pdbx_strand_id
1 'polypeptide(L)'
;MDEYFVLQDKPTAFAVNGQTVIVDSEKLATALLYLSEGWREIILIRYYLQLKDKQIAALLGKPRTTVNYQKNAALKQLRREMEKMNDEE
;
A
#
# COMPACT_ATOMS: atom_id res chain seq x y z
N MET A 1 -4.65 28.69 24.06
CA MET A 1 -5.22 28.08 22.85
C MET A 1 -4.21 27.06 22.42
N ASP A 2 -4.51 25.78 22.60
CA ASP A 2 -3.59 24.73 22.17
C ASP A 2 -3.74 24.61 20.65
N GLU A 3 -2.72 25.08 19.95
CA GLU A 3 -2.52 24.82 18.52
C GLU A 3 -2.30 23.30 18.37
N TYR A 4 -3.42 22.57 18.27
CA TYR A 4 -3.43 21.19 17.81
C TYR A 4 -2.81 21.20 16.42
N PHE A 5 -1.57 20.72 16.34
CA PHE A 5 -0.84 20.47 15.11
C PHE A 5 -1.79 19.93 14.04
N VAL A 6 -2.15 20.78 13.08
CA VAL A 6 -2.75 20.33 11.83
C VAL A 6 -1.60 19.69 11.07
N LEU A 7 -1.33 18.42 11.38
CA LEU A 7 -0.64 17.53 10.45
C LEU A 7 -1.48 17.60 9.17
N GLN A 8 -1.04 18.41 8.21
CA GLN A 8 -1.52 18.34 6.85
C GLN A 8 -1.00 17.01 6.30
N ASP A 9 -1.58 15.91 6.75
CA ASP A 9 -1.40 14.60 6.14
C ASP A 9 -1.90 14.79 4.70
N LYS A 10 -0.96 14.85 3.75
CA LYS A 10 -1.28 15.08 2.34
C LYS A 10 -1.79 13.76 1.78
N PRO A 11 -3.10 13.64 1.51
CA PRO A 11 -3.64 12.42 0.98
C PRO A 11 -3.05 12.17 -0.41
N THR A 12 -2.47 10.99 -0.61
CA THR A 12 -1.90 10.58 -1.88
C THR A 12 -2.86 9.64 -2.60
N ALA A 13 -3.17 9.97 -3.85
CA ALA A 13 -4.03 9.15 -4.69
C ALA A 13 -3.21 8.16 -5.52
N PHE A 14 -3.61 6.89 -5.51
CA PHE A 14 -3.06 5.83 -6.33
C PHE A 14 -4.11 5.33 -7.30
N ALA A 15 -3.76 5.23 -8.58
CA ALA A 15 -4.59 4.57 -9.58
C ALA A 15 -4.29 3.06 -9.57
N VAL A 16 -5.30 2.25 -9.31
CA VAL A 16 -5.18 0.79 -9.17
C VAL A 16 -6.36 0.13 -9.86
N ASN A 17 -6.11 -0.67 -10.90
CA ASN A 17 -7.15 -1.37 -11.66
C ASN A 17 -8.33 -0.46 -12.09
N GLY A 18 -8.01 0.76 -12.56
CA GLY A 18 -9.02 1.76 -12.97
C GLY A 18 -9.80 2.42 -11.83
N GLN A 19 -9.46 2.15 -10.57
CA GLN A 19 -10.02 2.80 -9.40
C GLN A 19 -8.99 3.70 -8.73
N THR A 20 -9.44 4.81 -8.15
CA THR A 20 -8.59 5.70 -7.36
C THR A 20 -8.67 5.32 -5.89
N VAL A 21 -7.53 4.97 -5.32
CA VAL A 21 -7.37 4.67 -3.89
C VAL A 21 -6.67 5.86 -3.22
N ILE A 22 -7.30 6.42 -2.19
CA ILE A 22 -6.74 7.54 -1.43
C ILE A 22 -6.10 6.99 -0.16
N VAL A 23 -4.84 7.38 0.06
CA VAL A 23 -4.07 7.05 1.26
C VAL A 23 -3.82 8.34 2.00
N ASP A 24 -4.45 8.51 3.17
CA ASP A 24 -4.40 9.77 3.92
C ASP A 24 -3.04 9.99 4.60
N SER A 25 -2.38 8.92 5.04
CA SER A 25 -1.08 9.01 5.72
C SER A 25 0.06 9.23 4.72
N GLU A 26 0.76 10.36 4.84
CA GLU A 26 1.90 10.69 3.97
C GLU A 26 3.05 9.69 4.13
N LYS A 27 3.32 9.26 5.37
CA LYS A 27 4.35 8.24 5.67
C LYS A 27 4.03 6.92 4.96
N LEU A 28 2.78 6.46 5.06
CA LEU A 28 2.36 5.23 4.40
C LEU A 28 2.40 5.36 2.88
N ALA A 29 1.92 6.48 2.33
CA ALA A 29 1.97 6.76 0.90
C ALA A 29 3.40 6.73 0.37
N THR A 30 4.34 7.34 1.09
CA THR A 30 5.76 7.35 0.73
C THR A 30 6.35 5.95 0.77
N ALA A 31 6.07 5.17 1.83
CA ALA A 31 6.53 3.78 1.93
C ALA A 31 5.95 2.88 0.80
N LEU A 32 4.70 3.11 0.40
CA LEU A 32 4.07 2.44 -0.74
C LEU A 32 4.73 2.83 -2.06
N LEU A 33 5.20 4.08 -2.22
CA LEU A 33 5.93 4.53 -3.41
C LEU A 33 7.28 3.82 -3.60
N TYR A 34 7.92 3.37 -2.51
CA TYR A 34 9.14 2.56 -2.59
C TYR A 34 8.90 1.09 -2.98
N LEU A 35 7.66 0.61 -2.95
CA LEU A 35 7.33 -0.71 -3.50
C LEU A 35 7.28 -0.66 -5.03
N SER A 36 7.64 -1.77 -5.67
CA SER A 36 7.39 -1.96 -7.10
C SER A 36 5.90 -1.90 -7.41
N GLU A 37 5.56 -1.44 -8.62
CA GLU A 37 4.16 -1.20 -9.02
C GLU A 37 3.26 -2.42 -8.82
N GLY A 38 3.70 -3.62 -9.24
CA GLY A 38 2.92 -4.84 -9.07
C GLY A 38 2.75 -5.28 -7.61
N TRP A 39 3.69 -4.96 -6.73
CA TRP A 39 3.56 -5.24 -5.29
C TRP A 39 2.63 -4.24 -4.62
N ARG A 40 2.75 -2.97 -4.98
CA ARG A 40 1.87 -1.89 -4.53
C ARG A 40 0.42 -2.16 -4.92
N GLU A 41 0.19 -2.57 -6.17
CA GLU A 41 -1.14 -2.91 -6.68
C GLU A 41 -1.79 -4.03 -5.85
N ILE A 42 -1.09 -5.12 -5.56
CA ILE A 42 -1.63 -6.23 -4.76
C ILE A 42 -1.99 -5.77 -3.35
N ILE A 43 -1.16 -4.93 -2.72
CA ILE A 43 -1.43 -4.37 -1.38
C ILE A 43 -2.67 -3.48 -1.42
N LEU A 44 -2.74 -2.54 -2.36
CA LEU A 44 -3.84 -1.59 -2.46
C LEU A 44 -5.17 -2.31 -2.75
N ILE A 45 -5.18 -3.26 -3.68
CA ILE A 45 -6.37 -4.07 -3.95
C ILE A 45 -6.80 -4.87 -2.70
N ARG A 46 -5.84 -5.47 -1.99
CA ARG A 46 -6.15 -6.32 -0.84
C ARG A 46 -6.75 -5.54 0.33
N TYR A 47 -6.18 -4.39 0.66
CA TYR A 47 -6.51 -3.65 1.88
C TYR A 47 -7.48 -2.50 1.66
N TYR A 48 -7.38 -1.79 0.52
CA TYR A 48 -8.26 -0.65 0.23
C TYR A 48 -9.49 -1.06 -0.57
N LEU A 49 -9.35 -1.95 -1.55
CA LEU A 49 -10.49 -2.48 -2.32
C LEU A 49 -11.11 -3.74 -1.67
N GLN A 50 -10.56 -4.20 -0.54
CA GLN A 50 -11.02 -5.34 0.25
C GLN A 50 -11.18 -6.67 -0.53
N LEU A 51 -10.52 -6.83 -1.68
CA LEU A 51 -10.62 -8.06 -2.45
C LEU A 51 -9.84 -9.20 -1.78
N LYS A 52 -10.36 -10.42 -1.89
CA LYS A 52 -9.69 -11.63 -1.40
C LYS A 52 -8.60 -12.06 -2.37
N ASP A 53 -7.57 -12.75 -1.89
CA ASP A 53 -6.47 -13.29 -2.72
C ASP A 53 -6.98 -14.08 -3.95
N LYS A 54 -8.12 -14.78 -3.84
CA LYS A 54 -8.76 -15.48 -4.97
C LYS A 54 -9.29 -14.52 -6.05
N GLN A 55 -9.89 -13.40 -5.65
CA GLN A 55 -10.39 -12.38 -6.57
C GLN A 55 -9.23 -11.61 -7.21
N ILE A 56 -8.19 -11.30 -6.44
CA ILE A 56 -6.95 -10.68 -6.94
C ILE A 56 -6.27 -11.59 -7.96
N ALA A 57 -6.19 -12.89 -7.67
CA ALA A 57 -5.66 -13.89 -8.59
C ALA A 57 -6.42 -13.93 -9.91
N ALA A 58 -7.75 -13.94 -9.86
CA ALA A 58 -8.59 -13.87 -11.06
C ALA A 58 -8.41 -12.55 -11.83
N LEU A 59 -8.35 -11.43 -11.11
CA LEU A 59 -8.19 -10.09 -11.69
C LEU A 59 -6.85 -9.94 -12.43
N LEU A 60 -5.77 -10.42 -11.84
CA LEU A 60 -4.41 -10.31 -12.40
C LEU A 60 -4.04 -11.48 -13.34
N GLY A 61 -4.92 -12.46 -13.52
CA GLY A 61 -4.63 -13.68 -14.28
C GLY A 61 -3.47 -14.51 -13.71
N LYS A 62 -3.28 -14.49 -12.38
CA LYS A 62 -2.16 -15.16 -11.68
C LYS A 62 -2.67 -16.26 -10.74
N PRO A 63 -1.87 -17.30 -10.45
CA PRO A 63 -2.20 -18.25 -9.41
C PRO A 63 -2.34 -17.57 -8.04
N ARG A 64 -3.31 -18.03 -7.23
CA ARG A 64 -3.51 -17.53 -5.85
C ARG A 64 -2.24 -17.63 -5.00
N THR A 65 -1.46 -18.69 -5.18
CA THR A 65 -0.19 -18.91 -4.47
C THR A 65 0.83 -17.82 -4.80
N THR A 66 0.92 -17.42 -6.06
CA THR A 66 1.78 -16.31 -6.52
C THR A 66 1.33 -14.98 -5.91
N VAL A 67 0.03 -14.69 -5.91
CA VAL A 67 -0.51 -13.48 -5.26
C VAL A 67 -0.18 -13.46 -3.77
N ASN A 68 -0.38 -14.58 -3.07
CA ASN A 68 -0.07 -14.65 -1.64
C ASN A 68 1.42 -14.46 -1.35
N TYR A 69 2.30 -15.06 -2.18
CA TYR A 69 3.74 -14.85 -2.09
C TYR A 69 4.11 -13.37 -2.30
N GLN A 70 3.62 -12.76 -3.39
CA GLN A 70 3.90 -11.36 -3.70
C GLN A 70 3.37 -10.41 -2.63
N LYS A 71 2.15 -10.65 -2.11
CA LYS A 71 1.58 -9.91 -0.98
C LYS A 71 2.48 -9.97 0.25
N ASN A 72 2.92 -11.17 0.65
CA ASN A 72 3.76 -11.33 1.83
C ASN A 72 5.14 -10.68 1.65
N ALA A 73 5.73 -10.79 0.46
CA ALA A 73 6.98 -10.11 0.11
C ALA A 73 6.81 -8.58 0.16
N ALA A 74 5.72 -8.07 -0.41
CA ALA A 74 5.37 -6.65 -0.40
C ALA A 74 5.18 -6.12 1.02
N LEU A 75 4.46 -6.83 1.89
CA LEU A 75 4.29 -6.46 3.30
C LEU A 75 5.62 -6.43 4.05
N LYS A 76 6.50 -7.41 3.80
CA LYS A 76 7.82 -7.46 4.42
C LYS A 76 8.69 -6.27 4.00
N GLN A 77 8.63 -5.89 2.73
CA GLN A 77 9.35 -4.72 2.24
C GLN A 77 8.74 -3.42 2.76
N LEU A 78 7.41 -3.30 2.75
CA LEU A 78 6.70 -2.14 3.29
C LEU A 78 7.07 -1.88 4.75
N ARG A 79 7.09 -2.94 5.57
CA ARG A 79 7.51 -2.87 6.97
C ARG A 79 8.94 -2.31 7.11
N ARG A 80 9.88 -2.81 6.30
CA ARG A 80 11.28 -2.34 6.32
C ARG A 80 11.40 -0.87 5.95
N GLU A 81 10.68 -0.42 4.93
CA GLU A 81 10.72 0.99 4.52
C GLU A 81 10.08 1.89 5.60
N MET A 82 8.98 1.45 6.22
CA MET A 82 8.38 2.19 7.33
C MET A 82 9.26 2.23 8.59
N GLU A 83 10.00 1.15 8.90
CA GLU A 83 10.96 1.10 10.00
C GLU A 83 12.13 2.07 9.76
N LYS A 84 12.73 2.09 8.57
CA LYS A 84 13.78 3.06 8.23
C LYS A 84 13.32 4.51 8.39
N MET A 85 12.10 4.82 7.95
CA MET A 85 11.51 6.14 8.11
C MET A 85 11.18 6.50 9.58
N ASN A 86 11.16 5.55 10.50
CA ASN A 86 11.04 5.80 11.94
C ASN A 86 12.41 6.01 12.59
N ASP A 87 13.46 5.38 12.08
CA ASP A 87 14.82 5.46 12.64
C ASP A 87 15.59 6.73 12.19
N GLU A 88 15.10 7.42 11.16
CA GLU A 88 15.66 8.69 10.65
C GLU A 88 15.11 9.94 11.37
N GLU A 89 14.31 9.78 12.42
CA GLU A 89 13.70 10.83 13.24
C GLU A 89 14.34 10.89 14.64
#